data_AF-A0A6G0NGK6-F1
#
_entry.id   AF-A0A6G0NGK6-F1
#
_cell.length_a   1.000
_cell.length_b   1.000
_cell.length_c   1.000
_cell.angle_alpha   90.00
_cell.angle_beta   90.00
_cell.angle_gamma   90.00
#
_symmetry.space_group_name_H-M   'P 1'
#
loop_
_entity.id
_entity.type
_entity.pdbx_description
1 polymer ?
#
loop_
_entity_poly.entity_id
_entity_poly.type
_entity_poly.pdbx_seq_one_letter_code
_entity_poly.pdbx_strand_id
1 'polypeptide(L)'
;MTEVETLVLWYCNKLTDAAITNLSALTKLQSIDLASCSKLTDACLSAFLSMPNLTSLDLGNCCLLTDEGMSTLGKVTSLTSLNLSECGEITDAGLTHLATLVNLTTINLWYCAKVTKAGVDLLPVQSVDY
;
A
#
# COMPACT_ATOMS: atom_id res chain seq x y z
N MET A 1 -16.79 -7.63 -21.51
CA MET A 1 -16.36 -8.07 -20.16
C MET A 1 -16.07 -6.80 -19.39
N THR A 2 -16.74 -6.57 -18.26
CA THR A 2 -16.57 -5.37 -17.43
C THR A 2 -15.13 -5.29 -16.96
N GLU A 3 -14.40 -4.29 -17.45
CA GLU A 3 -13.02 -4.02 -17.07
C GLU A 3 -13.07 -3.40 -15.68
N VAL A 4 -12.79 -4.19 -14.65
CA VAL A 4 -12.84 -3.70 -13.28
C VAL A 4 -11.65 -2.77 -13.07
N GLU A 5 -11.92 -1.47 -13.00
CA GLU A 5 -10.92 -0.44 -12.70
C GLU A 5 -10.79 -0.22 -11.19
N THR A 6 -11.82 -0.53 -10.41
CA THR A 6 -11.84 -0.38 -8.96
C THR A 6 -12.34 -1.66 -8.29
N LEU A 7 -11.59 -2.15 -7.31
CA LEU A 7 -11.94 -3.34 -6.53
C LEU A 7 -11.90 -3.00 -5.03
N VAL A 8 -12.98 -3.33 -4.33
CA VAL A 8 -13.18 -2.99 -2.92
C VAL A 8 -13.36 -4.27 -2.12
N LEU A 9 -12.42 -4.54 -1.21
CA LEU A 9 -12.33 -5.78 -0.40
C LEU A 9 -12.00 -5.48 1.08
N TRP A 10 -12.30 -4.29 1.58
CA TRP A 10 -12.06 -3.94 2.99
C TRP A 10 -12.78 -4.89 3.96
N TYR A 11 -12.21 -5.03 5.16
CA TYR A 11 -12.70 -5.88 6.26
C TYR A 11 -12.83 -7.37 5.91
N CYS A 12 -12.13 -7.83 4.85
CA CYS A 12 -12.14 -9.23 4.45
C CYS A 12 -11.12 -10.06 5.28
N ASN A 13 -11.48 -10.41 6.52
CA ASN A 13 -10.63 -11.17 7.46
C ASN A 13 -10.27 -12.61 7.03
N LYS A 14 -10.77 -13.07 5.89
CA LYS A 14 -10.41 -14.36 5.27
C LYS A 14 -9.52 -14.20 4.03
N LEU A 15 -9.27 -12.97 3.60
CA LEU A 15 -8.37 -12.67 2.48
C LEU A 15 -6.93 -13.01 2.91
N THR A 16 -6.18 -13.65 2.02
CA THR A 16 -4.79 -14.07 2.27
C THR A 16 -3.91 -13.56 1.15
N ASP A 17 -2.59 -13.60 1.37
CA ASP A 17 -1.61 -13.21 0.34
C ASP A 17 -1.82 -13.97 -0.98
N ALA A 18 -2.14 -15.26 -0.92
CA ALA A 18 -2.44 -16.07 -2.09
C ALA A 18 -3.65 -15.55 -2.88
N ALA A 19 -4.67 -15.02 -2.20
CA ALA A 19 -5.82 -14.41 -2.85
C ALA A 19 -5.41 -13.12 -3.59
N ILE A 20 -4.56 -12.28 -2.98
CA ILE A 20 -4.04 -11.06 -3.60
C ILE A 20 -3.15 -11.41 -4.81
N THR A 21 -2.31 -12.42 -4.71
CA THR A 21 -1.50 -12.91 -5.83
C THR A 21 -2.36 -13.31 -7.03
N ASN A 22 -3.53 -13.93 -6.81
CA ASN A 22 -4.44 -14.25 -7.91
C ASN A 22 -5.06 -13.02 -8.58
N LEU A 23 -5.12 -11.88 -7.88
CA LEU A 23 -5.62 -10.61 -8.44
C LEU A 23 -4.59 -9.93 -9.35
N SER A 24 -3.31 -10.35 -9.36
CA SER A 24 -2.27 -9.74 -10.21
C SER A 24 -2.57 -9.85 -11.71
N ALA A 25 -3.48 -10.75 -12.11
CA ALA A 25 -3.98 -10.86 -13.48
C ALA A 25 -4.91 -9.71 -13.90
N LEU A 26 -5.41 -8.91 -12.96
CA LEU A 26 -6.29 -7.76 -13.21
C LEU A 26 -5.47 -6.53 -13.64
N THR A 27 -4.81 -6.62 -14.80
CA THR A 27 -3.87 -5.59 -15.28
C THR A 27 -4.49 -4.23 -15.60
N LYS A 28 -5.82 -4.15 -15.67
CA LYS A 28 -6.57 -2.90 -15.88
C LYS A 28 -7.00 -2.20 -14.58
N LEU A 29 -6.77 -2.84 -13.43
CA LEU A 29 -7.16 -2.29 -12.14
C LEU A 29 -6.36 -1.01 -11.85
N GLN A 30 -7.06 0.04 -11.45
CA GLN A 30 -6.49 1.34 -11.10
C GLN A 30 -6.54 1.61 -9.59
N SER A 31 -7.57 1.11 -8.91
CA SER A 31 -7.75 1.27 -7.47
C SER A 31 -8.07 -0.05 -6.79
N ILE A 32 -7.40 -0.33 -5.68
CA ILE A 32 -7.73 -1.46 -4.81
C ILE A 32 -7.82 -1.01 -3.36
N ASP A 33 -8.91 -1.39 -2.69
CA ASP A 33 -9.11 -1.16 -1.26
C ASP A 33 -9.07 -2.50 -0.52
N LEU A 34 -8.05 -2.66 0.32
CA LEU A 34 -7.77 -3.84 1.15
C LEU A 34 -7.77 -3.48 2.65
N ALA A 35 -8.33 -2.34 3.04
CA ALA A 35 -8.27 -1.87 4.41
C ALA A 35 -8.84 -2.91 5.41
N SER A 36 -8.28 -2.99 6.60
CA SER A 36 -8.67 -3.93 7.67
C SER A 36 -8.62 -5.41 7.26
N CYS A 37 -7.80 -5.79 6.28
CA CYS A 37 -7.55 -7.20 5.96
C CYS A 37 -6.41 -7.75 6.83
N SER A 38 -6.76 -8.16 8.06
CA SER A 38 -5.80 -8.50 9.14
C SER A 38 -4.89 -9.71 8.90
N LYS A 39 -4.99 -10.38 7.74
CA LYS A 39 -4.21 -11.57 7.38
C LYS A 39 -3.24 -11.33 6.21
N LEU A 40 -3.25 -10.12 5.64
CA LEU A 40 -2.31 -9.75 4.60
C LEU A 40 -0.95 -9.44 5.21
N THR A 41 0.10 -10.03 4.65
CA THR A 41 1.49 -9.81 5.05
C THR A 41 2.28 -9.17 3.92
N ASP A 42 3.55 -8.86 4.17
CA ASP A 42 4.46 -8.30 3.16
C ASP A 42 4.53 -9.11 1.85
N ALA A 43 4.26 -10.43 1.92
CA ALA A 43 4.25 -11.30 0.75
C ALA A 43 3.20 -10.90 -0.31
N CYS A 44 2.06 -10.34 0.10
CA CYS A 44 1.00 -9.95 -0.85
C CYS A 44 1.41 -8.78 -1.76
N LEU A 45 2.32 -7.92 -1.29
CA LEU A 45 2.70 -6.68 -1.97
C LEU A 45 3.40 -6.93 -3.31
N SER A 46 4.04 -8.10 -3.45
CA SER A 46 4.68 -8.52 -4.71
C SER A 46 3.71 -8.64 -5.88
N ALA A 47 2.42 -8.89 -5.62
CA ALA A 47 1.38 -8.98 -6.64
C ALA A 47 1.20 -7.66 -7.41
N PHE A 48 1.34 -6.53 -6.71
CA PHE A 48 1.13 -5.19 -7.28
C PHE A 48 2.21 -4.78 -8.28
N LEU A 49 3.38 -5.43 -8.26
CA LEU A 49 4.45 -5.20 -9.25
C LEU A 49 4.02 -5.53 -10.69
N SER A 50 3.00 -6.38 -10.85
CA SER A 50 2.47 -6.80 -12.15
C SER A 50 1.21 -6.03 -12.57
N MET A 51 0.86 -4.95 -11.85
CA MET A 51 -0.36 -4.17 -12.06
C MET A 51 -0.02 -2.74 -12.53
N PRO A 52 0.36 -2.54 -13.82
CA PRO A 52 0.98 -1.30 -14.29
C PRO A 52 0.06 -0.07 -14.24
N ASN A 53 -1.25 -0.29 -14.14
CA ASN A 53 -2.25 0.77 -14.07
C ASN A 53 -2.69 1.11 -12.63
N LEU A 54 -2.16 0.40 -11.61
CA LEU A 54 -2.54 0.61 -10.22
C LEU A 54 -1.98 1.95 -9.73
N THR A 55 -2.87 2.88 -9.41
CA THR A 55 -2.54 4.24 -9.00
C THR A 55 -3.02 4.58 -7.59
N SER A 56 -3.98 3.81 -7.05
CA SER A 56 -4.53 3.97 -5.71
C SER A 56 -4.56 2.65 -4.97
N LEU A 57 -3.99 2.63 -3.76
CA LEU A 57 -3.90 1.44 -2.93
C LEU A 57 -4.23 1.79 -1.48
N ASP A 58 -5.27 1.15 -0.94
CA ASP A 58 -5.61 1.25 0.48
C ASP A 58 -5.21 -0.03 1.22
N LEU A 59 -4.30 0.11 2.19
CA LEU A 59 -3.81 -0.93 3.09
C LEU A 59 -4.00 -0.53 4.56
N GLY A 60 -4.90 0.40 4.85
CA GLY A 60 -5.14 0.88 6.22
C GLY A 60 -5.51 -0.26 7.16
N ASN A 61 -5.00 -0.26 8.39
CA ASN A 61 -5.23 -1.30 9.39
C ASN A 61 -4.83 -2.72 8.94
N CYS A 62 -3.86 -2.85 8.03
CA CYS A 62 -3.18 -4.11 7.71
C CYS A 62 -1.97 -4.29 8.64
N CYS A 63 -2.25 -4.69 9.89
CA CYS A 63 -1.28 -4.67 11.00
C CYS A 63 -0.08 -5.62 10.88
N LEU A 64 -0.05 -6.53 9.90
CA LEU A 64 1.07 -7.45 9.66
C LEU A 64 2.05 -6.93 8.59
N LEU A 65 1.81 -5.74 8.03
CA LEU A 65 2.75 -5.10 7.11
C LEU A 65 3.91 -4.46 7.87
N THR A 66 5.13 -4.65 7.37
CA THR A 66 6.35 -4.16 8.00
C THR A 66 7.19 -3.34 7.03
N ASP A 67 8.32 -2.82 7.51
CA ASP A 67 9.31 -2.12 6.69
C ASP A 67 9.84 -2.97 5.53
N GLU A 68 9.89 -4.31 5.66
CA GLU A 68 10.27 -5.22 4.57
C GLU A 68 9.26 -5.16 3.42
N GLY A 69 7.98 -5.10 3.75
CA GLY A 69 6.92 -4.89 2.76
C GLY A 69 7.08 -3.58 2.00
N MET A 70 7.46 -2.50 2.69
CA MET A 70 7.67 -1.19 2.06
C MET A 70 8.80 -1.19 1.03
N SER A 71 9.83 -2.02 1.23
CA SER A 71 10.89 -2.25 0.23
C SER A 71 10.35 -2.85 -1.09
N THR A 72 9.33 -3.70 -1.00
CA THR A 72 8.64 -4.22 -2.18
C THR A 72 7.70 -3.16 -2.77
N LEU A 73 6.93 -2.48 -1.92
CA LEU A 73 5.95 -1.49 -2.35
C LEU A 73 6.60 -0.27 -3.03
N GLY A 74 7.79 0.14 -2.58
CA GLY A 74 8.58 1.22 -3.20
C GLY A 74 8.94 0.99 -4.67
N LYS A 75 8.76 -0.23 -5.19
CA LYS A 75 8.96 -0.57 -6.61
C LYS A 75 7.70 -0.37 -7.46
N VAL A 76 6.52 -0.17 -6.85
CA VAL A 76 5.24 0.06 -7.52
C VAL A 76 5.12 1.54 -7.91
N THR A 77 5.97 1.98 -8.84
CA THR A 77 6.15 3.39 -9.23
C THR A 77 4.94 4.03 -9.91
N SER A 78 3.90 3.25 -10.24
CA SER A 78 2.63 3.76 -10.76
C SER A 78 1.73 4.41 -9.69
N LEU A 79 2.01 4.18 -8.40
CA LEU A 79 1.18 4.69 -7.31
C LEU A 79 1.20 6.23 -7.23
N THR A 80 0.02 6.79 -7.03
CA THR A 80 -0.24 8.22 -6.83
C THR A 80 -0.91 8.51 -5.48
N SER A 81 -1.61 7.52 -4.93
CA SER A 81 -2.27 7.53 -3.62
C SER A 81 -2.00 6.23 -2.88
N LEU A 82 -1.62 6.35 -1.62
CA LEU A 82 -1.33 5.21 -0.74
C LEU A 82 -1.87 5.47 0.68
N ASN A 83 -2.71 4.57 1.18
CA ASN A 83 -3.14 4.60 2.57
C ASN A 83 -2.47 3.47 3.37
N LEU A 84 -1.72 3.86 4.41
CA LEU A 84 -1.06 2.97 5.37
C LEU A 84 -1.49 3.29 6.81
N SER A 85 -2.59 4.00 7.02
CA SER A 85 -3.06 4.37 8.35
C SER A 85 -3.21 3.14 9.25
N GLU A 86 -2.95 3.25 10.55
CA GLU A 86 -3.06 2.17 11.53
C GLU A 86 -2.12 0.96 11.27
N CYS A 87 -1.13 1.08 10.38
CA CYS A 87 -0.09 0.06 10.20
C CYS A 87 1.03 0.24 11.23
N GLY A 88 0.82 -0.30 12.44
CA GLY A 88 1.67 -0.07 13.61
C GLY A 88 3.09 -0.67 13.58
N GLU A 89 3.42 -1.48 12.58
CA GLU A 89 4.76 -2.06 12.41
C GLU A 89 5.65 -1.33 11.39
N ILE A 90 5.10 -0.30 10.72
CA ILE A 90 5.86 0.55 9.80
C ILE A 90 6.58 1.65 10.59
N THR A 91 7.84 1.88 10.26
CA THR A 91 8.71 2.89 10.89
C THR A 91 9.26 3.87 9.87
N ASP A 92 10.04 4.85 10.33
CA ASP A 92 10.79 5.77 9.46
C ASP A 92 11.69 5.01 8.46
N ALA A 93 12.21 3.83 8.83
CA ALA A 93 13.02 3.02 7.93
C ALA A 93 12.19 2.50 6.74
N GLY A 94 10.95 2.06 6.97
CA GLY A 94 10.02 1.68 5.91
C GLY A 94 9.72 2.83 4.94
N LEU A 95 9.57 4.05 5.47
CA LEU A 95 9.30 5.23 4.65
C LEU A 95 10.47 5.59 3.71
N THR A 96 11.72 5.27 4.07
CA THR A 96 12.88 5.47 3.17
C THR A 96 12.73 4.69 1.86
N HIS A 97 12.07 3.53 1.90
CA HIS A 97 11.80 2.73 0.70
C HIS A 97 10.70 3.34 -0.18
N LEU A 98 9.74 4.03 0.42
CA LEU A 98 8.66 4.70 -0.33
C LEU A 98 9.13 5.99 -1.00
N ALA A 99 10.32 6.50 -0.64
CA ALA A 99 10.88 7.69 -1.26
C ALA A 99 11.16 7.54 -2.78
N THR A 100 11.19 6.31 -3.29
CA THR A 100 11.35 6.01 -4.72
C THR A 100 10.07 6.18 -5.53
N LEU A 101 8.92 6.37 -4.89
CA LEU A 101 7.62 6.52 -5.54
C LEU A 101 7.43 7.96 -6.05
N VAL A 102 8.15 8.31 -7.13
CA VAL A 102 8.19 9.68 -7.68
C VAL A 102 6.84 10.24 -8.16
N ASN A 103 5.85 9.38 -8.38
CA ASN A 103 4.49 9.77 -8.77
C ASN A 103 3.53 9.86 -7.58
N LEU A 104 3.97 9.49 -6.37
CA LEU A 104 3.14 9.51 -5.18
C LEU A 104 2.82 10.96 -4.80
N THR A 105 1.54 11.30 -4.74
CA THR A 105 1.08 12.66 -4.43
C THR A 105 0.47 12.75 -3.05
N THR A 106 -0.15 11.67 -2.59
CA THR A 106 -0.89 11.58 -1.33
C THR A 106 -0.51 10.32 -0.58
N ILE A 107 -0.27 10.45 0.72
CA ILE A 107 -0.06 9.33 1.62
C ILE A 107 -0.76 9.58 2.96
N ASN A 108 -1.46 8.56 3.46
CA ASN A 108 -2.06 8.59 4.79
C ASN A 108 -1.30 7.65 5.72
N LEU A 109 -0.82 8.20 6.84
CA LEU A 109 -0.01 7.57 7.88
C LEU A 109 -0.63 7.77 9.28
N TRP A 110 -1.90 8.18 9.36
CA TRP A 110 -2.56 8.35 10.65
C TRP A 110 -2.46 7.10 11.52
N TYR A 111 -2.23 7.30 12.81
CA TYR A 111 -2.10 6.24 13.80
C TYR A 111 -0.93 5.25 13.55
N CYS A 112 0.03 5.58 12.67
CA CYS A 112 1.32 4.87 12.58
C CYS A 112 2.26 5.30 13.72
N ALA A 113 2.10 4.72 14.90
CA ALA A 113 2.76 5.17 16.13
C ALA A 113 4.31 5.15 16.10
N LYS A 114 4.93 4.41 15.17
CA LYS A 114 6.39 4.31 15.02
C LYS A 114 6.95 5.20 13.89
N VAL A 115 6.09 5.91 13.17
CA VAL A 115 6.49 6.91 12.18
C VAL A 115 6.63 8.25 12.87
N THR A 116 7.72 8.95 12.56
CA THR A 116 7.99 10.29 13.06
C THR A 116 8.06 11.29 11.91
N LYS A 117 8.15 12.58 12.26
CA LYS A 117 8.37 13.63 11.27
C LYS A 117 9.60 13.38 10.39
N ALA A 118 10.65 12.77 10.94
CA ALA A 118 11.88 12.52 10.20
C ALA A 118 11.66 11.56 9.02
N GLY A 119 10.85 10.51 9.20
CA GLY A 119 10.49 9.61 8.10
C GLY A 119 9.56 10.28 7.09
N VAL A 120 8.60 11.07 7.56
CA VAL A 120 7.66 11.81 6.69
C VAL A 120 8.39 12.80 5.78
N ASP A 121 9.38 13.53 6.30
CA ASP A 121 10.16 14.52 5.55
C ASP A 121 10.97 13.90 4.38
N LEU A 122 11.09 12.57 4.31
CA LEU A 122 11.76 11.84 3.21
C LEU A 122 10.84 11.56 2.01
N LEU A 123 9.52 11.67 2.18
CA LEU A 123 8.56 11.24 1.18
C LEU A 123 8.40 12.28 0.04
N PRO A 124 8.31 11.85 -1.23
CA PRO A 124 8.23 12.74 -2.39
C PRO A 124 6.79 13.25 -2.66
N VAL A 125 6.01 13.51 -1.61
CA VAL A 125 4.57 13.73 -1.70
C VAL A 125 4.16 15.19 -1.50
N GLN A 126 2.98 15.55 -2.00
CA GLN A 126 2.41 16.90 -1.89
C GLN A 126 1.54 17.05 -0.63
N SER A 127 0.89 15.95 -0.22
CA SER A 127 0.02 15.90 0.96
C SER A 127 0.34 14.67 1.80
N VAL A 128 0.47 14.88 3.11
CA VAL A 128 0.64 13.83 4.11
C VAL A 128 -0.38 14.04 5.21
N ASP A 129 -1.19 13.02 5.48
CA ASP A 129 -1.99 12.93 6.69
C ASP A 129 -1.21 12.08 7.71
N TYR A 130 -0.59 12.69 8.73
CA TYR A 130 0.15 11.96 9.78
C TYR A 130 -0.06 12.56 11.18
#